data_AF-A0AA41U815-F1
#
_entry.id   AF-A0AA41U815-F1
#
_cell.length_a   1.000
_cell.length_b   1.000
_cell.length_c   1.000
_cell.angle_alpha   90.00
_cell.angle_beta   90.00
_cell.angle_gamma   90.00
#
_symmetry.space_group_name_H-M   'P 1'
#
loop_
_entity.id
_entity.type
_entity.pdbx_description
1 polymer ?
#
loop_
_entity_poly.entity_id
_entity_poly.type
_entity_poly.pdbx_seq_one_letter_code
_entity_poly.pdbx_strand_id
1 'polypeptide(L)'
;MTGGEAEHPRFRRDPAPPGSLGDVARRPYDPGQTQRRLRDLVVFVDQAAQIVAAGHDAFVAKDAWQPRAAATYLIIEIASVAEKLHGRVKEHFHTVPWRQIAQTRNIAAHQYDDVNYEIVWAVLSVAVPRLAADLGLPASPDDPIDLPDELAAPERPA
;
A
#
# COMPACT_ATOMS: atom_id res chain seq x y z
N MET A 1 -16.91 54.01 -16.39
CA MET A 1 -16.90 53.39 -15.05
C MET A 1 -17.65 52.06 -15.20
N THR A 2 -16.95 51.02 -15.65
CA THR A 2 -16.34 49.91 -14.87
C THR A 2 -17.37 48.92 -14.32
N GLY A 3 -17.28 47.68 -14.82
CA GLY A 3 -17.98 46.50 -14.34
C GLY A 3 -17.74 45.31 -15.27
N GLY A 4 -16.49 44.88 -15.40
CA GLY A 4 -16.14 43.67 -16.15
C GLY A 4 -16.45 42.42 -15.33
N GLU A 5 -17.35 41.57 -15.84
CA GLU A 5 -17.51 40.20 -15.37
C GLU A 5 -16.33 39.37 -15.88
N ALA A 6 -15.46 38.97 -14.96
CA ALA A 6 -14.41 38.00 -15.21
C ALA A 6 -15.05 36.62 -15.35
N GLU A 7 -15.18 36.13 -16.58
CA GLU A 7 -15.45 34.72 -16.86
C GLU A 7 -14.32 33.87 -16.26
N HIS A 8 -14.63 33.15 -15.19
CA HIS A 8 -13.73 32.14 -14.64
C HIS A 8 -13.54 31.02 -15.67
N PRO A 9 -12.30 30.66 -16.05
CA PRO A 9 -12.07 29.54 -16.95
C PRO A 9 -12.59 28.26 -16.28
N ARG A 10 -13.55 27.60 -16.94
CA ARG A 10 -13.97 26.24 -16.58
C ARG A 10 -12.75 25.34 -16.77
N PHE A 11 -12.02 25.08 -15.68
CA PHE A 11 -11.01 24.04 -15.66
C PHE A 11 -11.71 22.72 -15.99
N ARG A 12 -11.51 22.24 -17.22
CA ARG A 12 -11.83 20.86 -17.59
C ARG A 12 -11.07 20.01 -16.59
N ARG A 13 -11.77 19.29 -15.71
CA ARG A 13 -11.12 18.30 -14.84
C ARG A 13 -10.47 17.30 -15.78
N ASP A 14 -9.14 17.29 -15.84
CA ASP A 14 -8.42 16.23 -16.51
C ASP A 14 -8.88 14.89 -15.91
N PRO A 15 -9.05 13.85 -16.73
CA PRO A 15 -9.35 12.52 -16.21
C PRO A 15 -8.26 12.14 -15.20
N ALA A 16 -8.68 11.55 -14.09
CA ALA A 16 -7.74 11.08 -13.08
C ALA A 16 -6.69 10.16 -13.74
N PRO A 17 -5.41 10.26 -13.35
CA PRO A 17 -4.38 9.39 -13.91
C PRO A 17 -4.77 7.93 -13.64
N PRO A 18 -4.54 7.02 -14.61
CA PRO A 18 -4.90 5.62 -14.46
C PRO A 18 -4.25 5.04 -13.21
N GLY A 19 -5.08 4.63 -12.25
CA GLY A 19 -4.65 4.12 -10.94
C GLY A 19 -4.91 5.05 -9.76
N SER A 20 -5.53 6.21 -9.96
CA SER A 20 -6.03 7.03 -8.85
C SER A 20 -7.06 6.26 -8.02
N LEU A 21 -7.18 6.57 -6.71
CA LEU A 21 -8.15 5.96 -5.79
C LEU A 21 -9.59 5.92 -6.36
N GLY A 22 -9.97 6.92 -7.16
CA GLY A 22 -11.29 7.00 -7.81
C GLY A 22 -11.46 6.20 -9.10
N ASP A 23 -10.40 5.66 -9.71
CA ASP A 23 -10.45 4.79 -10.90
C ASP A 23 -10.50 3.31 -10.52
N VAL A 24 -9.85 2.93 -9.42
CA VAL A 24 -9.85 1.55 -8.92
C VAL A 24 -11.24 1.13 -8.44
N ALA A 25 -12.00 2.05 -7.85
CA ALA A 25 -13.36 1.80 -7.37
C ALA A 25 -14.43 1.74 -8.48
N ARG A 26 -14.10 2.14 -9.72
CA ARG A 26 -15.03 2.13 -10.87
C ARG A 26 -14.93 0.85 -11.72
N ARG A 27 -13.96 -0.01 -11.46
CA ARG A 27 -13.81 -1.29 -12.16
C ARG A 27 -14.71 -2.35 -11.49
N PRO A 28 -15.26 -3.30 -12.26
CA PRO A 28 -15.95 -4.44 -11.66
C PRO A 28 -15.04 -5.18 -10.68
N TYR A 29 -15.62 -5.66 -9.58
CA TYR A 29 -14.86 -6.42 -8.60
C TYR A 29 -14.38 -7.76 -9.19
N ASP A 30 -13.06 -8.00 -9.15
CA ASP A 30 -12.42 -9.26 -9.55
C ASP A 30 -11.74 -9.92 -8.33
N PRO A 31 -12.31 -11.02 -7.79
CA PRO A 31 -11.71 -11.80 -6.70
C PRO A 31 -10.31 -12.34 -7.06
N GLY A 32 -10.09 -12.77 -8.30
CA GLY A 32 -8.80 -13.29 -8.75
C GLY A 32 -7.73 -12.21 -8.78
N GLN A 33 -8.08 -10.99 -9.19
CA GLN A 33 -7.17 -9.84 -9.10
C GLN A 33 -6.87 -9.45 -7.65
N THR A 34 -7.85 -9.58 -6.76
CA THR A 34 -7.65 -9.35 -5.33
C THR A 34 -6.69 -10.38 -4.74
N GLN A 35 -6.90 -11.66 -5.01
CA GLN A 35 -6.02 -12.73 -4.53
C GLN A 35 -4.57 -12.57 -5.04
N ARG A 36 -4.37 -12.16 -6.30
CA ARG A 36 -3.04 -11.85 -6.84
C ARG A 36 -2.36 -10.71 -6.05
N ARG A 37 -3.08 -9.64 -5.74
CA ARG A 37 -2.54 -8.51 -4.96
C ARG A 37 -2.24 -8.89 -3.51
N LEU A 38 -3.07 -9.71 -2.88
CA LEU A 38 -2.77 -10.22 -1.55
C LEU A 38 -1.52 -11.11 -1.58
N ARG A 39 -1.30 -11.87 -2.66
CA ARG A 39 -0.06 -12.63 -2.84
C ARG A 39 1.16 -11.74 -2.92
N ASP A 40 1.07 -10.64 -3.67
CA ASP A 40 2.13 -9.65 -3.73
C ASP A 40 2.43 -9.09 -2.32
N LEU A 41 1.40 -8.77 -1.53
CA LEU A 41 1.57 -8.32 -0.14
C LEU A 41 2.27 -9.38 0.73
N VAL A 42 1.90 -10.66 0.64
CA VAL A 42 2.55 -11.74 1.42
C VAL A 42 4.04 -11.79 1.10
N VAL A 43 4.43 -11.71 -0.18
CA VAL A 43 5.85 -11.69 -0.59
C VAL A 43 6.59 -10.50 0.04
N PHE A 44 6.00 -9.30 0.01
CA PHE A 44 6.65 -8.12 0.58
C PHE A 44 6.71 -8.15 2.12
N VAL A 45 5.68 -8.70 2.77
CA VAL A 45 5.66 -8.90 4.22
C VAL A 45 6.75 -9.88 4.64
N ASP A 46 6.89 -11.00 3.93
CA ASP A 46 7.94 -11.99 4.20
C ASP A 46 9.34 -11.38 4.03
N GLN A 47 9.59 -10.66 2.94
CA GLN A 47 10.86 -9.96 2.72
C GLN A 47 11.15 -8.91 3.80
N ALA A 48 10.14 -8.18 4.26
CA ALA A 48 10.29 -7.25 5.39
C ALA A 48 10.62 -8.00 6.69
N ALA A 49 9.98 -9.14 6.94
CA ALA A 49 10.25 -9.98 8.10
C ALA A 49 11.70 -10.53 8.09
N GLN A 50 12.24 -10.89 6.92
CA GLN A 50 13.65 -11.29 6.79
C GLN A 50 14.62 -10.16 7.18
N ILE A 51 14.33 -8.91 6.79
CA ILE A 51 15.12 -7.74 7.20
C ILE A 51 15.03 -7.54 8.72
N VAL A 52 13.83 -7.65 9.29
CA VAL A 52 13.61 -7.48 10.74
C VAL A 52 14.31 -8.60 11.54
N ALA A 53 14.29 -9.84 11.03
CA ALA A 53 14.96 -10.98 11.66
C ALA A 53 16.49 -10.83 11.70
N ALA A 54 17.08 -10.10 10.74
CA ALA A 54 18.51 -9.76 10.78
C ALA A 54 18.87 -8.77 11.91
N GLY A 55 17.88 -8.11 12.51
CA GLY A 55 18.03 -7.29 13.71
C GLY A 55 18.19 -5.79 13.46
N HIS A 56 17.80 -4.99 14.46
CA HIS A 56 17.84 -3.52 14.40
C HIS A 56 19.27 -3.00 14.23
N ASP A 57 20.22 -3.54 14.99
CA ASP A 57 21.64 -3.14 14.93
C ASP A 57 22.21 -3.28 13.50
N ALA A 58 21.88 -4.38 12.82
CA ALA A 58 22.30 -4.61 11.44
C ALA A 58 21.67 -3.61 10.45
N PHE A 59 20.47 -3.12 10.76
CA PHE A 59 19.75 -2.14 9.94
C PHE A 59 20.26 -0.70 10.15
N VAL A 60 20.66 -0.34 11.38
CA VAL A 60 21.14 1.01 11.73
C VAL A 60 22.66 1.17 11.61
N ALA A 61 23.40 0.09 11.34
CA ALA A 61 24.84 0.14 11.08
C ALA A 61 25.21 1.12 9.95
N LYS A 62 26.37 1.78 10.07
CA LYS A 62 26.78 2.88 9.18
C LYS A 62 26.76 2.50 7.69
N ASP A 63 27.11 1.26 7.38
CA ASP A 63 27.25 0.69 6.03
C ASP A 63 26.04 -0.16 5.58
N ALA A 64 24.93 -0.13 6.34
CA ALA A 64 23.71 -0.90 6.07
C ALA A 64 22.87 -0.37 4.87
N TRP A 65 23.49 0.08 3.79
CA TRP A 65 22.79 0.67 2.65
C TRP A 65 21.87 -0.32 1.93
N GLN A 66 22.25 -1.61 1.87
CA GLN A 66 21.46 -2.66 1.22
C GLN A 66 20.11 -2.91 1.91
N PRO A 67 20.06 -3.27 3.23
CA PRO A 67 18.78 -3.50 3.90
C PRO A 67 17.91 -2.24 3.95
N ARG A 68 18.51 -1.04 3.99
CA ARG A 68 17.77 0.23 3.92
C ARG A 68 17.13 0.49 2.57
N ALA A 69 17.86 0.23 1.48
CA ALA A 69 17.33 0.35 0.12
C ALA A 69 16.20 -0.67 -0.11
N ALA A 70 16.40 -1.91 0.33
CA ALA A 70 15.38 -2.96 0.28
C ALA A 70 14.13 -2.57 1.09
N ALA A 71 14.29 -2.13 2.34
CA ALA A 71 13.19 -1.68 3.19
C ALA A 71 12.39 -0.53 2.56
N THR A 72 13.09 0.45 1.99
CA THR A 72 12.47 1.58 1.30
C THR A 72 11.64 1.12 0.09
N TYR A 73 12.18 0.21 -0.72
CA TYR A 73 11.47 -0.40 -1.84
C TYR A 73 10.21 -1.15 -1.37
N LEU A 74 10.31 -1.98 -0.33
CA LEU A 74 9.19 -2.74 0.21
C LEU A 74 8.05 -1.84 0.69
N ILE A 75 8.36 -0.74 1.38
CA ILE A 75 7.35 0.24 1.82
C ILE A 75 6.61 0.84 0.63
N ILE A 76 7.31 1.17 -0.44
CA ILE A 76 6.71 1.71 -1.67
C ILE A 76 5.78 0.67 -2.31
N GLU A 77 6.23 -0.58 -2.46
CA GLU A 77 5.44 -1.63 -3.09
C GLU A 77 4.20 -1.99 -2.27
N ILE A 78 4.31 -2.08 -0.94
CA ILE A 78 3.17 -2.31 -0.05
C ILE A 78 2.13 -1.18 -0.21
N ALA A 79 2.58 0.08 -0.22
CA ALA A 79 1.71 1.23 -0.44
C ALA A 79 1.04 1.21 -1.82
N SER A 80 1.79 0.83 -2.86
CA SER A 80 1.33 0.67 -4.24
C SER A 80 0.24 -0.40 -4.37
N VAL A 81 0.43 -1.57 -3.74
CA VAL A 81 -0.58 -2.62 -3.73
C VAL A 81 -1.81 -2.18 -2.95
N ALA A 82 -1.65 -1.59 -1.76
CA ALA A 82 -2.75 -1.08 -0.95
C ALA A 82 -3.59 -0.02 -1.69
N GLU A 83 -2.94 0.88 -2.45
CA GLU A 83 -3.63 1.86 -3.29
C GLU A 83 -4.48 1.16 -4.36
N LYS A 84 -3.94 0.12 -5.00
CA LYS A 84 -4.58 -0.65 -6.07
C LYS A 84 -5.68 -1.61 -5.61
N LEU A 85 -5.81 -1.90 -4.31
CA LEU A 85 -6.89 -2.75 -3.80
C LEU A 85 -8.27 -2.14 -4.09
N HIS A 86 -9.23 -3.01 -4.43
CA HIS A 86 -10.59 -2.62 -4.76
C HIS A 86 -11.31 -2.00 -3.56
N GLY A 87 -12.29 -1.11 -3.81
CA GLY A 87 -13.09 -0.47 -2.76
C GLY A 87 -13.74 -1.49 -1.81
N ARG A 88 -14.33 -2.56 -2.37
CA ARG A 88 -14.92 -3.68 -1.62
C ARG A 88 -13.97 -4.31 -0.58
N VAL A 89 -12.69 -4.46 -0.93
CA VAL A 89 -11.68 -5.01 -0.01
C VAL A 89 -11.42 -4.00 1.12
N LYS A 90 -11.26 -2.73 0.77
CA LYS A 90 -11.01 -1.66 1.73
C LYS A 90 -12.20 -1.43 2.69
N GLU A 91 -13.42 -1.63 2.20
CA GLU A 91 -14.66 -1.56 2.98
C GLU A 91 -14.80 -2.75 3.92
N HIS A 92 -14.52 -3.97 3.45
CA HIS A 92 -14.53 -5.17 4.30
C HIS A 92 -13.53 -5.00 5.46
N PHE A 93 -12.30 -4.60 5.14
CA PHE A 93 -11.24 -4.31 6.11
C PHE A 93 -11.19 -2.81 6.48
N HIS A 94 -12.32 -2.24 6.90
CA HIS A 94 -12.44 -0.80 7.18
C HIS A 94 -11.63 -0.30 8.39
N THR A 95 -11.17 -1.20 9.26
CA THR A 95 -10.30 -0.88 10.41
C THR A 95 -8.85 -0.60 9.98
N VAL A 96 -8.45 -1.05 8.78
CA VAL A 96 -7.12 -0.81 8.24
C VAL A 96 -7.01 0.65 7.77
N PRO A 97 -5.98 1.40 8.19
CA PRO A 97 -5.83 2.81 7.84
C PRO A 97 -5.30 2.99 6.41
N TRP A 98 -6.07 2.59 5.40
CA TRP A 98 -5.68 2.56 3.99
C TRP A 98 -5.07 3.85 3.47
N ARG A 99 -5.64 4.99 3.87
CA ARG A 99 -5.14 6.31 3.47
C ARG A 99 -3.73 6.57 4.00
N GLN A 100 -3.45 6.14 5.23
CA GLN A 100 -2.14 6.31 5.85
C GLN A 100 -1.11 5.39 5.19
N ILE A 101 -1.49 4.15 4.89
CA ILE A 101 -0.63 3.19 4.17
C ILE A 101 -0.31 3.69 2.76
N ALA A 102 -1.27 4.27 2.03
CA ALA A 102 -0.97 4.86 0.73
C ALA A 102 0.01 6.05 0.83
N GLN A 103 0.01 6.76 1.96
CA GLN A 103 0.87 7.92 2.20
C GLN A 103 2.30 7.55 2.66
N THR A 104 2.56 6.32 3.13
CA THR A 104 3.91 5.92 3.56
C THR A 104 4.92 5.91 2.42
N ARG A 105 4.48 5.87 1.15
CA ARG A 105 5.35 6.07 -0.02
C ARG A 105 6.10 7.42 0.01
N ASN A 106 5.54 8.43 0.67
CA ASN A 106 6.17 9.75 0.78
C ASN A 106 7.36 9.74 1.74
N ILE A 107 7.38 8.82 2.72
CA ILE A 107 8.51 8.63 3.65
C ILE A 107 9.74 8.17 2.86
N ALA A 108 9.54 7.27 1.89
CA ALA A 108 10.58 6.77 1.02
C ALA A 108 11.11 7.81 0.01
N ALA A 109 10.28 8.79 -0.37
CA ALA A 109 10.61 9.77 -1.41
C ALA A 109 11.24 11.07 -0.90
N HIS A 110 11.01 11.46 0.36
CA HIS A 110 11.35 12.82 0.84
C HIS A 110 12.71 12.96 1.54
N GLN A 111 13.54 11.92 1.65
CA GLN A 111 14.74 12.02 2.50
C GLN A 111 15.97 11.25 2.00
N TYR A 112 16.30 11.24 0.71
CA TYR A 112 17.56 10.63 0.24
C TYR A 112 18.82 11.14 0.97
N ASP A 113 18.76 12.32 1.63
CA ASP A 113 19.86 12.88 2.43
C ASP A 113 19.71 12.68 3.97
N ASP A 114 18.51 12.37 4.50
CA ASP A 114 18.19 12.37 5.95
C ASP A 114 17.11 11.34 6.34
N VAL A 115 17.01 10.19 5.65
CA VAL A 115 15.99 9.18 5.99
C VAL A 115 16.16 8.83 7.46
N ASN A 116 15.15 9.15 8.28
CA ASN A 116 15.15 8.67 9.65
C ASN A 116 14.89 7.16 9.61
N TYR A 117 15.97 6.38 9.57
CA TYR A 117 15.90 4.92 9.48
C TYR A 117 15.21 4.27 10.68
N GLU A 118 15.05 4.98 11.80
CA GLU A 118 14.19 4.51 12.89
C GLU A 118 12.71 4.48 12.48
N ILE A 119 12.26 5.42 11.66
CA ILE A 119 10.88 5.42 11.12
C ILE A 119 10.73 4.25 10.16
N VAL A 120 11.69 4.04 9.26
CA VAL A 120 11.66 2.92 8.32
C VAL A 120 11.63 1.59 9.07
N TRP A 121 12.49 1.45 10.09
CA TRP A 121 12.51 0.28 10.95
C TRP A 121 11.17 0.06 11.67
N ALA A 122 10.57 1.10 12.24
CA ALA A 122 9.27 1.01 12.91
C ALA A 122 8.16 0.57 11.93
N VAL A 123 8.20 1.04 10.68
CA VAL A 123 7.27 0.58 9.65
C VAL A 123 7.44 -0.90 9.39
N LEU A 124 8.68 -1.37 9.17
CA LEU A 124 8.96 -2.79 8.90
C LEU A 124 8.64 -3.70 10.08
N SER A 125 9.02 -3.31 11.29
CA SER A 125 8.94 -4.17 12.48
C SER A 125 7.57 -4.13 13.17
N VAL A 126 6.76 -3.09 12.94
CA VAL A 126 5.47 -2.91 13.62
C VAL A 126 4.32 -2.78 12.63
N ALA A 127 4.39 -1.81 11.71
CA ALA A 127 3.25 -1.49 10.86
C ALA A 127 2.96 -2.57 9.81
N VAL A 128 4.01 -3.14 9.20
CA VAL A 128 3.88 -4.18 8.18
C VAL A 128 3.32 -5.50 8.76
N PRO A 129 3.84 -6.05 9.88
CA PRO A 129 3.24 -7.22 10.52
C PRO A 129 1.80 -6.99 10.96
N ARG A 130 1.49 -5.78 11.47
CA ARG A 130 0.11 -5.42 11.84
C ARG A 130 -0.81 -5.43 10.63
N LEU A 131 -0.39 -4.87 9.49
CA LEU A 131 -1.16 -4.93 8.25
C LEU A 131 -1.42 -6.38 7.82
N ALA A 132 -0.41 -7.25 7.89
CA ALA A 132 -0.58 -8.66 7.57
C ALA A 132 -1.61 -9.35 8.47
N ALA A 133 -1.54 -9.08 9.78
CA ALA A 133 -2.50 -9.62 10.76
C ALA A 133 -3.93 -9.09 10.52
N ASP A 134 -4.09 -7.78 10.28
CA ASP A 134 -5.40 -7.17 10.02
C ASP A 134 -6.08 -7.73 8.76
N LEU A 135 -5.27 -8.20 7.79
CA LEU A 135 -5.74 -8.81 6.54
C LEU A 135 -5.83 -10.34 6.60
N GLY A 136 -5.40 -10.97 7.69
CA GLY A 136 -5.34 -12.43 7.80
C GLY A 136 -4.40 -13.08 6.78
N LEU A 137 -3.32 -12.38 6.40
CA LEU A 137 -2.35 -12.91 5.45
C LEU A 137 -1.59 -14.10 6.06
N PRO A 138 -1.27 -15.13 5.25
CA PRO A 138 -0.43 -16.22 5.72
C PRO A 138 1.00 -15.76 6.00
N ALA A 139 1.73 -16.60 6.74
CA ALA A 139 3.11 -16.33 7.12
C ALA A 139 4.10 -16.56 5.95
N SER A 140 3.78 -17.48 5.03
CA SER A 140 4.64 -17.81 3.88
C SER A 140 3.99 -17.46 2.54
N PRO A 141 4.75 -17.02 1.53
CA PRO A 141 4.27 -16.89 0.15
C PRO A 141 3.77 -18.19 -0.48
N ASP A 142 4.23 -19.34 0.04
CA ASP A 142 3.84 -20.67 -0.44
C ASP A 142 2.49 -21.14 0.14
N ASP A 143 2.02 -20.50 1.21
CA ASP A 143 0.76 -20.83 1.85
C ASP A 143 -0.43 -20.37 0.98
N PRO A 144 -1.57 -21.08 1.03
CA PRO A 144 -2.77 -20.67 0.31
C PRO A 144 -3.27 -19.32 0.81
N ILE A 145 -3.79 -18.52 -0.13
CA ILE A 145 -4.44 -17.25 0.17
C ILE A 145 -5.93 -17.44 0.01
N ASP A 146 -6.60 -17.55 1.16
CA ASP A 146 -8.03 -17.70 1.25
C ASP A 146 -8.68 -16.33 1.42
N LEU A 147 -9.51 -15.96 0.45
CA LEU A 147 -10.35 -14.77 0.58
C LEU A 147 -11.54 -15.09 1.48
N PRO A 148 -11.98 -14.17 2.35
CA PRO A 148 -13.28 -14.27 3.00
C PRO A 148 -14.38 -14.52 1.96
N ASP A 149 -15.39 -15.33 2.30
CA ASP A 149 -16.47 -15.72 1.36
C ASP A 149 -17.11 -14.52 0.65
N GLU A 150 -17.28 -13.41 1.39
CA GLU A 150 -17.82 -12.15 0.88
C GLU A 150 -16.97 -11.53 -0.24
N LEU A 151 -15.65 -11.73 -0.18
CA LEU A 151 -14.67 -11.28 -1.16
C LEU A 151 -14.39 -12.35 -2.22
N ALA A 152 -14.65 -13.63 -1.96
CA ALA A 152 -14.54 -14.67 -2.98
C ALA A 152 -15.71 -14.62 -4.00
N ALA A 153 -16.89 -14.16 -3.56
CA ALA A 153 -18.07 -14.06 -4.42
C ALA A 153 -17.94 -12.93 -5.47
N PRO A 154 -18.21 -13.20 -6.76
CA PRO A 154 -18.27 -12.14 -7.77
C PRO A 154 -19.39 -11.13 -7.44
N GLU A 155 -19.28 -9.90 -7.96
CA GLU A 155 -20.38 -8.94 -7.89
C GLU A 155 -21.63 -9.56 -8.54
N ARG A 156 -22.72 -9.68 -7.78
CA ARG A 156 -24.01 -10.07 -8.36
C ARG A 156 -24.47 -8.92 -9.26
N PRO A 157 -24.80 -9.17 -10.55
CA PRO A 157 -25.42 -8.14 -11.37
C PRO A 157 -26.72 -7.69 -10.69
N ALA A 158 -26.94 -6.37 -10.71
CA ALA A 158 -28.15 -5.72 -10.21
C ALA A 158 -29.39 -6.14 -10.99
#